data_AF-X6M4S0-F1
#
_entry.id   AF-X6M4S0-F1
#
_cell.length_a   1.000
_cell.length_b   1.000
_cell.length_c   1.000
_cell.angle_alpha   90.00
_cell.angle_beta   90.00
_cell.angle_gamma   90.00
#
_symmetry.space_group_name_H-M   'P 1'
#
loop_
_entity.id
_entity.type
_entity.pdbx_description
1 polymer ?
#
loop_
_entity_poly.entity_id
_entity_poly.type
_entity_poly.pdbx_seq_one_letter_code
_entity_poly.pdbx_strand_id
1 'polypeptide(L)'
;MVNSIDYSTFGDCQFICSGSDDQTIRVWDVDNNKQIQSFNKHSDSVNCVKFSSYHYRNNRQNIIYSSSNDKTIRVWDFKHNKQLQIFNGHTWC
;
A
#
# COMPACT_ATOMS: atom_id res chain seq x y z
N MET A 1 -7.85 -11.85 7.68
CA MET A 1 -7.95 -10.76 8.67
C MET A 1 -7.38 -9.48 8.05
N VAL A 2 -7.80 -8.30 8.51
CA VAL A 2 -7.08 -7.06 8.18
C VAL A 2 -5.95 -6.91 9.18
N ASN A 3 -4.72 -6.88 8.70
CA ASN A 3 -3.53 -6.90 9.56
C ASN A 3 -3.00 -5.50 9.84
N SER A 4 -3.18 -4.58 8.89
CA SER A 4 -2.69 -3.22 9.00
C SER A 4 -3.59 -2.26 8.25
N ILE A 5 -3.68 -1.05 8.78
CA ILE A 5 -4.36 0.10 8.21
C ILE A 5 -3.46 1.32 8.34
N ASP A 6 -3.50 2.20 7.34
CA ASP A 6 -2.89 3.52 7.38
C ASP A 6 -3.80 4.52 6.66
N TYR A 7 -3.70 5.80 7.01
CA TYR A 7 -4.43 6.87 6.35
C TYR A 7 -3.50 8.04 6.03
N SER A 8 -3.79 8.74 4.94
CA SER A 8 -3.04 9.92 4.56
C SER A 8 -3.94 10.90 3.82
N THR A 9 -3.63 12.19 3.95
CA THR A 9 -4.27 13.25 3.19
C THR A 9 -3.35 13.68 2.05
N PHE A 10 -3.87 13.66 0.82
CA PHE A 10 -3.12 14.06 -0.37
C PHE A 10 -3.87 15.19 -1.06
N GLY A 11 -3.50 16.43 -0.72
CA GLY A 11 -4.31 17.61 -1.06
C GLY A 11 -5.52 17.66 -0.13
N ASP A 12 -6.71 17.87 -0.70
CA ASP A 12 -7.96 17.95 0.06
C ASP A 12 -8.67 16.60 0.23
N CYS A 13 -8.14 15.53 -0.38
CA CYS A 13 -8.75 14.20 -0.31
C CYS A 13 -8.09 13.33 0.78
N GLN A 14 -8.92 12.59 1.51
CA GLN A 14 -8.45 11.61 2.50
C GLN A 14 -8.49 10.18 1.93
N PHE A 15 -7.37 9.47 2.09
CA PHE A 15 -7.23 8.09 1.64
C PHE A 15 -6.89 7.17 2.80
N ILE A 16 -7.43 5.95 2.73
CA ILE A 16 -7.10 4.85 3.62
C ILE A 16 -6.48 3.74 2.77
N CYS A 17 -5.46 3.05 3.29
CA CYS A 17 -5.03 1.77 2.76
C CYS A 17 -4.99 0.70 3.84
N SER A 18 -5.15 -0.56 3.43
CA SER A 18 -5.07 -1.70 4.33
C SER A 18 -4.29 -2.85 3.71
N GLY A 19 -3.65 -3.66 4.55
CA GLY A 19 -3.08 -4.96 4.20
C GLY A 19 -3.83 -6.09 4.91
N SER A 20 -3.97 -7.24 4.25
CA SER A 20 -4.78 -8.36 4.71
C SER A 20 -4.14 -9.73 4.41
N ASP A 21 -4.59 -10.75 5.13
CA ASP A 21 -4.22 -12.16 4.89
C ASP A 21 -4.68 -12.68 3.53
N ASP A 22 -5.67 -12.03 2.91
CA ASP A 22 -6.09 -12.32 1.53
C ASP A 22 -5.04 -11.90 0.49
N GLN A 23 -3.83 -11.54 0.93
CA GLN A 23 -2.68 -11.15 0.12
C GLN A 23 -2.92 -9.84 -0.65
N THR A 24 -3.98 -9.10 -0.29
CA THR A 24 -4.34 -7.85 -0.95
C THR A 24 -3.97 -6.62 -0.14
N ILE A 25 -3.64 -5.57 -0.88
CA ILE A 25 -3.61 -4.21 -0.40
C ILE A 25 -4.75 -3.48 -1.06
N ARG A 26 -5.58 -2.81 -0.29
CA ARG A 26 -6.71 -2.04 -0.81
C ARG A 26 -6.56 -0.58 -0.45
N VAL A 27 -7.04 0.30 -1.32
CA VAL A 27 -7.03 1.74 -1.11
C VAL A 27 -8.44 2.28 -1.30
N TRP A 28 -8.87 3.12 -0.37
CA TRP A 28 -10.18 3.76 -0.37
C TRP A 28 -10.03 5.27 -0.39
N ASP A 29 -10.91 5.91 -1.15
CA ASP A 29 -11.24 7.31 -1.03
C ASP A 29 -12.34 7.44 0.03
N VAL A 30 -12.02 8.15 1.12
CA VAL A 30 -12.93 8.31 2.26
C VAL A 30 -14.08 9.25 1.92
N ASP A 31 -13.80 10.31 1.16
CA ASP A 31 -14.78 11.34 0.82
C ASP A 31 -15.89 10.76 -0.07
N ASN A 32 -15.51 9.86 -0.98
CA ASN A 32 -16.45 9.17 -1.87
C ASN A 32 -16.93 7.82 -1.34
N ASN A 33 -16.42 7.37 -0.19
CA ASN A 33 -16.65 6.04 0.39
C ASN A 33 -16.50 4.90 -0.64
N LYS A 34 -15.44 4.95 -1.45
CA LYS A 34 -15.22 4.01 -2.57
C LYS A 34 -13.84 3.38 -2.49
N GLN A 35 -13.78 2.08 -2.74
CA GLN A 35 -12.51 1.42 -3.02
C GLN A 35 -12.03 1.85 -4.40
N ILE A 36 -10.84 2.47 -4.46
CA ILE A 36 -10.27 3.00 -5.70
C ILE A 36 -9.17 2.10 -6.28
N GLN A 37 -8.53 1.27 -5.44
CA GLN A 37 -7.53 0.30 -5.90
C GLN A 37 -7.50 -0.98 -5.09
N SER A 38 -6.96 -2.02 -5.73
CA SER A 38 -6.63 -3.31 -5.13
C SER A 38 -5.36 -3.87 -5.75
N PHE A 39 -4.35 -4.16 -4.93
CA PHE A 39 -3.11 -4.82 -5.33
C PHE A 39 -3.08 -6.22 -4.77
N ASN A 40 -2.83 -7.22 -5.62
CA ASN A 40 -2.89 -8.65 -5.26
C ASN A 40 -1.65 -9.41 -5.75
N LYS A 41 -0.48 -8.77 -5.81
CA LYS A 41 0.74 -9.42 -6.29
C LYS A 41 1.60 -10.03 -5.19
N HIS A 42 1.32 -9.75 -3.93
CA HIS A 42 1.94 -10.50 -2.83
C HIS A 42 1.48 -11.95 -2.91
N SER A 43 2.37 -12.89 -2.61
CA SER A 43 2.05 -14.32 -2.62
C SER A 43 1.70 -14.87 -1.23
N ASP A 44 1.69 -14.02 -0.22
CA ASP A 44 1.34 -14.34 1.16
C ASP A 44 0.77 -13.10 1.87
N SER A 45 0.27 -13.29 3.09
CA SER A 45 -0.37 -12.31 3.95
C SER A 45 0.39 -11.00 4.01
N VAL A 46 -0.32 -9.89 3.79
CA VAL A 46 0.25 -8.55 3.91
C VAL A 46 0.15 -8.14 5.37
N ASN A 47 1.31 -7.96 6.00
CA ASN A 47 1.38 -7.71 7.44
C ASN A 47 1.32 -6.22 7.78
N CYS A 48 1.89 -5.36 6.93
CA CYS A 48 1.94 -3.93 7.16
C CYS A 48 1.77 -3.16 5.85
N VAL A 49 1.11 -2.01 5.94
CA VAL A 49 0.99 -1.04 4.85
C VAL A 49 1.23 0.37 5.36
N LYS A 50 1.88 1.22 4.57
CA LYS A 50 2.15 2.62 4.91
C LYS A 50 2.10 3.53 3.69
N PHE A 51 1.52 4.71 3.86
CA PHE A 51 1.63 5.79 2.89
C PHE A 51 2.98 6.51 3.00
N SER A 52 3.52 6.95 1.87
CA SER A 52 4.68 7.84 1.83
C SER A 52 4.26 9.29 1.69
N SER A 53 4.44 10.08 2.74
CA SER A 53 4.28 11.54 2.65
C SER A 53 5.47 12.21 1.95
N TYR A 54 6.65 11.60 2.00
CA TYR A 54 7.88 12.11 1.40
C TYR A 54 7.79 12.22 -0.12
N HIS A 55 7.38 11.14 -0.80
CA HIS A 55 7.27 11.14 -2.26
C HIS A 55 6.16 12.06 -2.75
N TYR A 56 5.09 12.21 -1.98
CA TYR A 56 4.02 13.14 -2.33
C TYR A 56 4.48 14.60 -2.23
N ARG A 57 5.20 14.97 -1.17
CA ARG A 57 5.68 16.35 -0.98
C ARG A 57 6.74 16.76 -2.00
N ASN A 58 7.64 15.86 -2.37
CA ASN A 58 8.75 16.18 -3.29
C ASN A 58 8.35 16.06 -4.76
N ASN A 59 7.69 14.96 -5.14
CA ASN A 59 7.46 14.61 -6.54
C ASN A 59 5.97 14.45 -6.88
N ARG A 60 5.05 14.83 -5.97
CA ARG A 60 3.59 14.63 -6.11
C ARG A 60 3.19 13.18 -6.41
N GLN A 61 4.01 12.23 -5.94
CA GLN A 61 3.83 10.81 -6.19
C GLN A 61 3.12 10.13 -5.02
N ASN A 62 2.08 9.36 -5.33
CA ASN A 62 1.19 8.76 -4.34
C ASN A 62 1.64 7.33 -4.05
N ILE A 63 2.60 7.21 -3.13
CA ILE A 63 3.30 5.95 -2.89
C ILE A 63 2.78 5.23 -1.64
N ILE A 64 2.60 3.92 -1.77
CA ILE A 64 2.33 2.99 -0.65
C ILE A 64 3.48 1.99 -0.57
N TYR A 65 3.91 1.70 0.65
CA TYR A 65 4.77 0.58 0.97
C TYR A 65 3.95 -0.54 1.59
N SER A 66 4.26 -1.77 1.23
CA SER A 66 3.67 -2.95 1.86
C SER A 66 4.74 -3.97 2.20
N SER A 67 4.58 -4.65 3.32
CA SER A 67 5.38 -5.81 3.69
C SER A 67 4.49 -7.05 3.83
N SER A 68 5.02 -8.20 3.45
CA SER A 68 4.30 -9.47 3.45
C SER A 68 5.17 -10.61 3.99
N ASN A 69 4.49 -11.67 4.43
CA ASN A 69 5.13 -12.95 4.74
C ASN A 69 5.83 -13.60 3.53
N ASP A 70 5.59 -13.10 2.31
CA ASP A 70 6.33 -13.48 1.10
C ASP A 70 7.79 -13.00 1.09
N LYS A 71 8.24 -12.37 2.19
CA LYS A 71 9.58 -11.81 2.42
C LYS A 71 9.91 -10.59 1.56
N THR A 72 8.91 -10.03 0.90
CA THR A 72 9.08 -8.87 0.04
C THR A 72 8.50 -7.62 0.69
N ILE A 73 9.18 -6.50 0.46
CA ILE A 73 8.59 -5.17 0.62
C ILE A 73 8.32 -4.65 -0.79
N ARG A 74 7.10 -4.18 -1.05
CA ARG A 74 6.71 -3.67 -2.37
C ARG A 74 6.34 -2.19 -2.29
N VAL A 75 6.67 -1.49 -3.37
CA VAL A 75 6.37 -0.06 -3.55
C VAL A 75 5.32 0.07 -4.64
N TRP A 76 4.25 0.80 -4.33
CA TRP A 76 3.10 0.96 -5.20
C TRP A 76 2.84 2.42 -5.49
N ASP A 77 2.63 2.76 -6.75
CA ASP A 77 1.96 3.99 -7.16
C ASP A 77 0.47 3.67 -7.32
N PHE A 78 -0.35 4.12 -6.37
CA PHE A 78 -1.76 3.77 -6.40
C PHE A 78 -2.60 4.61 -7.35
N LYS A 79 -2.13 5.80 -7.75
CA LYS A 79 -2.85 6.58 -8.76
C LYS A 79 -2.71 5.95 -10.14
N HIS A 80 -1.55 5.40 -10.45
CA HIS A 80 -1.28 4.79 -11.75
C HIS A 80 -1.47 3.27 -11.75
N ASN A 81 -1.89 2.67 -10.63
CA ASN A 81 -2.03 1.23 -10.44
C ASN A 81 -0.76 0.45 -10.84
N LYS A 82 0.41 0.92 -10.40
CA LYS A 82 1.71 0.34 -10.78
C LYS A 82 2.48 -0.11 -9.55
N GLN A 83 3.08 -1.30 -9.66
CA GLN A 83 4.13 -1.72 -8.75
C GLN A 83 5.45 -1.14 -9.26
N LEU A 84 6.10 -0.29 -8.48
CA LEU A 84 7.34 0.39 -8.88
C LEU A 84 8.58 -0.42 -8.53
N GLN A 85 8.58 -1.08 -7.38
CA GLN A 85 9.77 -1.76 -6.87
C GLN A 85 9.40 -2.93 -5.96
N ILE A 86 10.30 -3.90 -5.91
CA ILE A 86 10.29 -5.01 -4.96
C ILE A 86 11.65 -5.01 -4.26
N PHE A 87 11.63 -5.04 -2.94
CA PHE A 87 12.80 -5.29 -2.12
C PHE A 87 12.72 -6.72 -1.60
N ASN A 88 13.76 -7.48 -1.91
CA ASN A 88 13.99 -8.82 -1.40
C ASN A 88 15.24 -8.76 -0.54
N GLY A 89 15.21 -9.34 0.65
CA GLY A 89 16.33 -9.26 1.58
C GLY A 89 16.04 -9.88 2.94
N HIS A 90 14.76 -10.00 3.30
CA HIS A 90 14.35 -10.84 4.42
C HIS A 90 14.53 -12.31 4.04
N THR A 91 15.35 -13.04 4.78
CA THR A 91 15.45 -14.50 4.73
C THR A 91 14.64 -15.08 5.88
N TRP A 92 14.08 -16.29 5.71
CA TRP A 92 13.53 -16.99 6.88
C TRP A 92 14.66 -17.17 7.90
N CYS A 93 14.37 -16.82 9.15
CA CYS A 93 15.14 -17.28 10.29
C CYS A 93 14.66 -18.69 10.65
#